data_AF-A0A257MDW8-F1
#
_entry.id   AF-A0A257MDW8-F1
#
_cell.length_a   1.000
_cell.length_b   1.000
_cell.length_c   1.000
_cell.angle_alpha   90.00
_cell.angle_beta   90.00
_cell.angle_gamma   90.00
#
_symmetry.space_group_name_H-M   'P 1'
#
loop_
_entity.id
_entity.type
_entity.pdbx_description
1 polymer ?
#
loop_
_entity_poly.entity_id
_entity_poly.type
_entity_poly.pdbx_seq_one_letter_code
_entity_poly.pdbx_strand_id
1 'polypeptide(L)'
;MKGVVGIVAIAIALIGLCGTVMANPPIVPPVQYEQFCEAHKVSGTGIIDVSTSVIDKKIALEYFDTMAGDGDIELDQETAYSQNSDKLKRNISSVNGSNTAALNLYQTKKMTYAGETPLVGGKLLNSKTFYGGIGANIQEMFSVNELEQDQTAFFVSTTPNQPAYNIRPEDLPGILKKAGRNTDAVEALMTDKNGIYNPAHLVGLETKQSFNGTWGTDATWHRIFYKDVKAHEMFTGVFEAEKLIKFHENPVPERIPVPCEGIDC
;
A
#
# COMPACT_ATOMS: atom_id res chain seq x y z
N MET A 1 -55.46 14.71 -73.59
CA MET A 1 -55.86 14.86 -72.17
C MET A 1 -55.18 13.77 -71.36
N LYS A 2 -54.38 14.14 -70.35
CA LYS A 2 -53.94 13.33 -69.18
C LYS A 2 -53.03 12.13 -69.54
N GLY A 3 -51.86 11.89 -68.94
CA GLY A 3 -51.16 12.52 -67.84
C GLY A 3 -49.75 11.94 -67.75
N VAL A 4 -48.83 12.78 -67.29
CA VAL A 4 -47.43 12.48 -66.97
C VAL A 4 -47.40 11.81 -65.60
N VAL A 5 -47.28 10.49 -65.51
CA VAL A 5 -46.92 9.80 -64.25
C VAL A 5 -46.27 8.47 -64.62
N GLY A 6 -45.01 8.24 -64.24
CA GLY A 6 -44.50 6.86 -64.23
C GLY A 6 -43.02 6.61 -64.45
N ILE A 7 -42.08 7.52 -64.13
CA ILE A 7 -40.64 7.16 -64.10
C ILE A 7 -39.90 7.63 -62.83
N VAL A 8 -40.48 8.47 -61.96
CA VAL A 8 -39.71 9.08 -60.85
C VAL A 8 -39.62 8.21 -59.58
N ALA A 9 -40.33 7.08 -59.49
CA ALA A 9 -40.47 6.34 -58.22
C ALA A 9 -39.39 5.28 -57.93
N ILE A 10 -38.48 4.95 -58.87
CA ILE A 10 -37.52 3.84 -58.66
C ILE A 10 -36.10 4.32 -58.30
N ALA A 11 -35.75 5.58 -58.54
CA ALA A 11 -34.39 6.08 -58.25
C ALA A 11 -34.18 6.57 -56.81
N ILE A 12 -35.23 6.74 -56.01
CA ILE A 12 -35.13 7.28 -54.63
C ILE A 12 -35.08 6.16 -53.56
N ALA A 13 -35.42 4.92 -53.90
CA ALA A 13 -35.44 3.82 -52.94
C ALA A 13 -34.07 3.13 -52.70
N LEU A 14 -33.02 3.49 -53.45
CA LEU A 14 -31.70 2.81 -53.38
C LEU A 14 -30.58 3.63 -52.74
N ILE A 15 -30.86 4.84 -52.23
CA ILE A 15 -29.85 5.71 -51.59
C ILE A 15 -30.00 5.75 -50.06
N GLY A 16 -31.01 5.07 -49.51
CA GLY A 16 -31.33 5.11 -48.07
C GLY A 16 -30.62 4.10 -47.16
N LEU A 17 -29.73 3.26 -47.67
CA LEU A 17 -29.18 2.11 -46.92
C LEU A 17 -27.66 2.00 -47.08
N CYS A 18 -26.90 2.80 -46.33
CA CYS A 18 -25.58 2.47 -45.78
C CYS A 18 -24.94 3.73 -45.19
N GLY A 19 -25.57 4.23 -44.12
CA GLY A 19 -25.03 5.29 -43.29
C GLY A 19 -25.12 4.90 -41.83
N THR A 20 -24.81 3.65 -41.47
CA THR A 20 -24.52 3.35 -40.06
C THR A 20 -23.19 4.01 -39.76
N VAL A 21 -23.25 5.27 -39.32
CA VAL A 21 -22.18 5.84 -38.52
C VAL A 21 -22.11 4.95 -37.29
N MET A 22 -21.21 3.97 -37.29
CA MET A 22 -20.86 3.28 -36.06
C MET A 22 -20.25 4.38 -35.19
N ALA A 23 -21.02 4.85 -34.20
CA ALA A 23 -20.46 5.65 -33.14
C ALA A 23 -19.26 4.86 -32.63
N ASN A 24 -18.07 5.46 -32.69
CA ASN A 24 -16.88 4.82 -32.15
C ASN A 24 -17.24 4.41 -30.73
N PRO A 25 -17.11 3.12 -30.35
CA PRO A 25 -17.47 2.69 -29.00
C PRO A 25 -16.77 3.63 -28.03
N PRO A 26 -17.49 4.16 -27.02
CA PRO A 26 -16.92 5.13 -26.11
C PRO A 26 -15.61 4.58 -25.60
N ILE A 27 -14.55 5.41 -25.68
CA ILE A 27 -13.24 5.05 -25.16
C ILE A 27 -13.47 4.69 -23.70
N VAL A 28 -13.41 3.39 -23.39
CA VAL A 28 -13.51 2.92 -22.01
C VAL A 28 -12.33 3.57 -21.30
N PRO A 29 -12.56 4.41 -20.28
CA PRO A 29 -11.46 5.04 -19.59
C PRO A 29 -10.55 3.93 -19.07
N PRO A 30 -9.23 4.05 -19.24
CA PRO A 30 -8.32 3.03 -18.74
C PRO A 30 -8.56 2.86 -17.23
N VAL A 31 -8.40 1.64 -16.72
CA VAL A 31 -8.39 1.41 -15.27
C VAL A 31 -7.21 2.19 -14.70
N GLN A 32 -7.49 3.39 -14.20
CA GLN A 32 -6.50 4.28 -13.61
C GLN A 32 -6.32 3.89 -12.15
N TYR A 33 -5.08 3.67 -11.75
CA TYR A 33 -4.67 3.57 -10.37
C TYR A 33 -3.69 4.72 -10.10
N GLU A 34 -3.77 5.28 -8.90
CA GLU A 34 -2.91 6.40 -8.51
C GLU A 34 -1.57 5.86 -7.99
N GLN A 35 -0.49 6.58 -8.31
CA GLN A 35 0.87 6.26 -7.88
C GLN A 35 1.63 7.52 -7.52
N PHE A 36 2.59 7.36 -6.62
CA PHE A 36 3.55 8.38 -6.24
C PHE A 36 4.90 7.69 -6.06
N CYS A 37 5.94 8.23 -6.67
CA CYS A 37 7.31 7.77 -6.48
C CYS A 37 8.21 8.98 -6.34
N GLU A 38 8.97 9.02 -5.27
CA GLU A 38 10.01 10.00 -5.02
C GLU A 38 11.29 9.23 -4.65
N ALA A 39 12.37 9.54 -5.35
CA ALA A 39 13.69 9.03 -5.02
C ALA A 39 14.66 10.20 -5.07
N HIS A 40 15.35 10.44 -3.96
CA HIS A 40 16.33 11.51 -3.88
C HIS A 40 17.55 11.06 -3.08
N LYS A 41 18.69 11.61 -3.49
CA LYS A 41 19.94 11.49 -2.77
C LYS A 41 20.45 12.89 -2.45
N VAL A 42 20.61 13.18 -1.17
CA VAL A 42 21.02 14.50 -0.67
C VAL A 42 22.27 14.30 0.16
N SER A 43 23.29 15.14 -0.06
CA SER A 43 24.50 15.16 0.75
C SER A 43 24.98 16.60 0.87
N GLY A 44 25.32 17.02 2.08
CA GLY A 44 25.82 18.36 2.34
C GLY A 44 25.64 18.79 3.79
N THR A 45 25.92 20.07 4.04
CA THR A 45 25.85 20.70 5.36
C THR A 45 24.82 21.81 5.34
N GLY A 46 24.01 21.89 6.39
CA GLY A 46 23.09 23.00 6.65
C GLY A 46 21.71 22.52 7.05
N ILE A 47 20.70 23.33 6.74
CA ILE A 47 19.32 23.09 7.15
C ILE A 47 18.68 22.04 6.23
N ILE A 48 18.12 21.00 6.85
CA ILE A 48 17.23 20.04 6.21
C ILE A 48 15.82 20.18 6.77
N ASP A 49 14.83 20.17 5.88
CA ASP A 49 13.41 20.06 6.21
C ASP A 49 12.75 19.21 5.11
N VAL A 50 12.40 17.97 5.45
CA VAL A 50 11.80 17.01 4.52
C VAL A 50 10.52 16.48 5.15
N SER A 51 9.43 16.54 4.39
CA SER A 51 8.15 16.00 4.79
C SER A 51 7.44 15.35 3.61
N THR A 52 7.04 14.10 3.79
CA THR A 52 6.23 13.35 2.83
C THR A 52 4.97 12.85 3.53
N SER A 53 3.80 13.08 2.92
CA SER A 53 2.52 12.61 3.43
C SER A 53 1.73 11.92 2.31
N VAL A 54 1.21 10.73 2.61
CA VAL A 54 0.33 9.99 1.73
C VAL A 54 -0.88 9.53 2.54
N ILE A 55 -2.05 10.08 2.21
CA ILE A 55 -3.33 9.65 2.79
C ILE A 55 -4.18 9.11 1.67
N ASP A 56 -4.38 7.79 1.66
CA ASP A 56 -5.29 7.14 0.72
C ASP A 56 -6.35 6.34 1.46
N LYS A 57 -7.57 6.87 1.40
CA LYS A 57 -8.76 6.29 2.01
C LYS A 57 -9.23 5.02 1.30
N LYS A 58 -8.88 4.81 0.02
CA LYS A 58 -9.30 3.61 -0.73
C LYS A 58 -8.58 2.36 -0.24
N ILE A 59 -7.33 2.50 0.21
CA ILE A 59 -6.52 1.38 0.73
C ILE A 59 -6.31 1.46 2.24
N ALA A 60 -6.98 2.41 2.91
CA ALA A 60 -6.87 2.66 4.35
C ALA A 60 -5.44 2.99 4.84
N LEU A 61 -4.66 3.70 4.04
CA LEU A 61 -3.30 4.12 4.37
C LEU A 61 -3.27 5.59 4.86
N GLU A 62 -2.68 5.79 6.02
CA GLU A 62 -2.16 7.09 6.47
C GLU A 62 -0.65 6.94 6.71
N TYR A 63 0.15 7.57 5.86
CA TYR A 63 1.60 7.60 5.92
C TYR A 63 2.11 9.04 6.09
N PHE A 64 3.02 9.22 7.03
CA PHE A 64 3.75 10.47 7.22
C PHE A 64 5.21 10.16 7.52
N ASP A 65 6.10 10.95 6.95
CA ASP A 65 7.52 10.93 7.25
C ASP A 65 8.00 12.37 7.31
N THR A 66 8.66 12.73 8.41
CA THR A 66 9.13 14.10 8.61
C THR A 66 10.46 14.09 9.32
N MET A 67 11.34 14.99 8.90
CA MET A 67 12.58 15.27 9.63
C MET A 67 13.03 16.70 9.35
N ALA A 68 13.55 17.34 10.39
CA ALA A 68 14.14 18.66 10.32
C ALA A 68 15.38 18.73 11.20
N GLY A 69 16.41 19.43 10.75
CA GLY A 69 17.68 19.56 11.47
C GLY A 69 18.61 20.56 10.80
N ASP A 70 19.74 20.81 11.43
CA ASP A 70 20.80 21.68 10.93
C ASP A 70 22.15 21.05 11.24
N GLY A 71 22.79 20.48 10.21
CA GLY A 71 24.00 19.68 10.37
C GLY A 71 24.51 19.10 9.07
N ASP A 72 25.47 18.19 9.19
CA ASP A 72 25.98 17.37 8.09
C ASP A 72 25.03 16.18 7.89
N ILE A 73 24.60 15.96 6.64
CA ILE A 73 23.67 14.89 6.29
C ILE A 73 24.08 14.19 5.01
N GLU A 74 23.96 12.87 5.01
CA GLU A 74 23.81 12.08 3.80
C GLU A 74 22.48 11.34 3.88
N LEU A 75 21.66 11.45 2.84
CA LEU A 75 20.35 10.84 2.75
C LEU A 75 20.21 10.17 1.39
N ASP A 76 19.83 8.90 1.39
CA ASP A 76 19.39 8.15 0.23
C ASP A 76 18.01 7.57 0.57
N GLN A 77 16.97 8.12 -0.06
CA GLN A 77 15.59 7.79 0.24
C GLN A 77 14.79 7.51 -1.03
N GLU A 78 14.02 6.42 -1.00
CA GLU A 78 13.00 6.10 -1.99
C GLU A 78 11.66 5.95 -1.25
N THR A 79 10.64 6.69 -1.67
CA THR A 79 9.25 6.47 -1.25
C THR A 79 8.42 6.15 -2.50
N ALA A 80 7.85 4.95 -2.54
CA ALA A 80 7.02 4.48 -3.63
C ALA A 80 5.65 4.03 -3.08
N TYR A 81 4.59 4.49 -3.72
CA TYR A 81 3.21 4.22 -3.38
C TYR A 81 2.40 3.89 -4.64
N SER A 82 1.45 2.96 -4.48
CA SER A 82 0.53 2.54 -5.53
C SER A 82 -0.77 1.99 -4.92
N GLN A 83 -1.92 2.45 -5.44
CA GLN A 83 -3.22 1.84 -5.14
C GLN A 83 -3.30 0.37 -5.55
N ASN A 84 -2.55 -0.01 -6.59
CA ASN A 84 -2.44 -1.37 -7.05
C ASN A 84 -1.16 -2.01 -6.53
N SER A 85 -1.29 -2.99 -5.64
CA SER A 85 -0.15 -3.69 -5.04
C SER A 85 0.73 -4.40 -6.07
N ASP A 86 0.16 -4.85 -7.18
CA ASP A 86 0.88 -5.60 -8.22
C ASP A 86 1.88 -4.71 -9.00
N LYS A 87 1.88 -3.40 -8.77
CA LYS A 87 2.76 -2.46 -9.45
C LYS A 87 4.04 -2.18 -8.69
N LEU A 88 4.03 -2.36 -7.38
CA LEU A 88 5.18 -2.10 -6.53
C LEU A 88 5.67 -3.44 -5.98
N LYS A 89 6.74 -3.93 -6.62
CA LYS A 89 7.35 -5.22 -6.36
C LYS A 89 8.73 -4.98 -5.76
N ARG A 90 8.95 -5.44 -4.53
CA ARG A 90 10.20 -5.22 -3.79
C ARG A 90 10.59 -6.48 -3.02
N ASN A 91 11.89 -6.65 -2.81
CA ASN A 91 12.41 -7.68 -1.92
C ASN A 91 12.56 -7.05 -0.53
N ILE A 92 11.95 -7.66 0.48
CA ILE A 92 12.03 -7.20 1.87
C ILE A 92 12.42 -8.38 2.73
N SER A 93 13.41 -8.20 3.61
CA SER A 93 14.00 -9.30 4.36
C SER A 93 12.96 -10.04 5.22
N SER A 94 12.06 -9.31 5.90
CA SER A 94 11.03 -9.87 6.77
C SER A 94 9.72 -10.29 6.08
N VAL A 95 9.63 -10.15 4.75
CA VAL A 95 8.42 -10.46 3.98
C VAL A 95 8.73 -11.57 2.98
N ASN A 96 7.82 -12.54 2.85
CA ASN A 96 7.91 -13.61 1.86
C ASN A 96 9.25 -14.37 1.85
N GLY A 97 9.89 -14.58 3.01
CA GLY A 97 11.18 -15.25 3.10
C GLY A 97 12.29 -14.56 2.28
N SER A 98 12.29 -13.22 2.23
CA SER A 98 13.20 -12.40 1.43
C SER A 98 13.00 -12.47 -0.09
N ASN A 99 11.97 -13.16 -0.57
CA ASN A 99 11.55 -13.11 -1.97
C ASN A 99 10.75 -11.84 -2.26
N THR A 100 10.53 -11.58 -3.56
CA THR A 100 9.72 -10.44 -4.00
C THR A 100 8.30 -10.53 -3.46
N ALA A 101 7.79 -9.42 -2.94
CA ALA A 101 6.41 -9.24 -2.51
C ALA A 101 5.77 -8.05 -3.23
N ALA A 102 4.47 -8.15 -3.46
CA ALA A 102 3.64 -7.05 -3.95
C ALA A 102 3.23 -6.13 -2.80
N LEU A 103 3.36 -4.81 -2.97
CA LEU A 103 3.16 -3.82 -1.90
C LEU A 103 2.32 -2.63 -2.37
N ASN A 104 1.64 -1.96 -1.46
CA ASN A 104 0.99 -0.68 -1.77
C ASN A 104 1.87 0.52 -1.43
N LEU A 105 2.74 0.40 -0.42
CA LEU A 105 3.72 1.40 -0.05
C LEU A 105 5.02 0.68 0.29
N TYR A 106 6.12 1.27 -0.16
CA TYR A 106 7.48 0.89 0.17
C TYR A 106 8.28 2.16 0.37
N GLN A 107 9.02 2.23 1.47
CA GLN A 107 9.98 3.28 1.68
C GLN A 107 11.28 2.68 2.18
N THR A 108 12.39 3.12 1.60
CA THR A 108 13.74 2.86 2.11
C THR A 108 14.40 4.16 2.48
N LYS A 109 15.14 4.14 3.58
CA LYS A 109 15.92 5.26 4.07
C LYS A 109 17.28 4.75 4.49
N LYS A 110 18.32 5.27 3.87
CA LYS A 110 19.69 5.14 4.37
C LYS A 110 20.19 6.55 4.63
N MET A 111 20.58 6.81 5.87
CA MET A 111 21.04 8.14 6.21
C MET A 111 22.12 8.16 7.27
N THR A 112 22.93 9.21 7.21
CA THR A 112 23.81 9.64 8.28
C THR A 112 23.50 11.09 8.63
N TYR A 113 23.59 11.43 9.91
CA TYR A 113 23.45 12.79 10.40
C TYR A 113 24.46 13.05 11.50
N ALA A 114 25.05 14.24 11.50
CA ALA A 114 25.84 14.77 12.60
C ALA A 114 25.63 16.28 12.72
N GLY A 115 25.29 16.77 13.92
CA GLY A 115 25.09 18.21 14.13
C GLY A 115 24.98 18.61 15.60
N GLU A 116 25.33 19.86 15.89
CA GLU A 116 25.16 20.48 17.22
C GLU A 116 23.69 20.62 17.58
N THR A 117 22.85 20.96 16.59
CA THR A 117 21.39 20.94 16.72
C THR A 117 20.90 19.52 16.46
N PRO A 118 19.99 18.97 17.29
CA PRO A 118 19.47 17.64 17.04
C PRO A 118 18.61 17.61 15.76
N LEU A 119 18.76 16.55 14.97
CA LEU A 119 17.79 16.16 13.96
C LEU A 119 16.55 15.62 14.68
N VAL A 120 15.41 16.26 14.44
CA VAL A 120 14.12 15.86 15.00
C VAL A 120 13.23 15.36 13.90
N GLY A 121 12.59 14.22 14.10
CA GLY A 121 11.73 13.65 13.09
C GLY A 121 10.91 12.48 13.61
N GLY A 122 10.17 11.89 12.69
CA GLY A 122 9.36 10.73 12.97
C GLY A 122 8.62 10.24 11.75
N LYS A 123 8.10 9.03 11.89
CA LYS A 123 7.35 8.33 10.87
C LYS A 123 6.05 7.81 11.45
N LEU A 124 4.99 7.84 10.66
CA LEU A 124 3.70 7.22 10.98
C LEU A 124 3.30 6.29 9.83
N LEU A 125 3.04 5.03 10.13
CA LEU A 125 2.35 4.08 9.26
C LEU A 125 1.08 3.63 9.96
N ASN A 126 -0.08 4.02 9.45
CA ASN A 126 -1.37 3.70 10.04
C ASN A 126 -2.31 3.04 9.01
N SER A 127 -2.70 1.80 9.30
CA SER A 127 -3.78 1.08 8.62
C SER A 127 -5.10 1.38 9.33
N LYS A 128 -5.81 2.40 8.86
CA LYS A 128 -6.92 2.98 9.60
C LYS A 128 -8.21 2.19 9.48
N THR A 129 -8.74 1.70 10.60
CA THR A 129 -9.98 0.91 10.62
C THR A 129 -11.18 1.66 10.05
N PHE A 130 -11.27 2.97 10.24
CA PHE A 130 -12.37 3.78 9.71
C PHE A 130 -12.46 3.74 8.17
N TYR A 131 -11.34 3.46 7.48
CA TYR A 131 -11.28 3.29 6.03
C TYR A 131 -11.28 1.83 5.58
N GLY A 132 -11.50 0.87 6.49
CA GLY A 132 -11.46 -0.57 6.20
C GLY A 132 -10.08 -1.22 6.38
N GLY A 133 -9.13 -0.52 7.00
CA GLY A 133 -7.83 -1.08 7.37
C GLY A 133 -7.89 -1.96 8.62
N ILE A 134 -6.76 -2.55 9.00
CA ILE A 134 -6.70 -3.54 10.09
C ILE A 134 -6.63 -2.93 11.49
N GLY A 135 -6.51 -1.61 11.62
CA GLY A 135 -6.37 -0.92 12.91
C GLY A 135 -4.97 -1.01 13.50
N ALA A 136 -3.97 -1.24 12.65
CA ALA A 136 -2.56 -1.30 13.04
C ALA A 136 -1.90 0.07 12.81
N ASN A 137 -1.10 0.50 13.77
CA ASN A 137 -0.39 1.77 13.76
C ASN A 137 1.05 1.55 14.24
N ILE A 138 2.01 2.10 13.50
CA ILE A 138 3.42 2.14 13.85
C ILE A 138 3.85 3.60 13.78
N GLN A 139 4.37 4.12 14.88
CA GLN A 139 4.92 5.45 14.97
C GLN A 139 6.37 5.36 15.44
N GLU A 140 7.27 6.06 14.77
CA GLU A 140 8.66 6.26 15.16
C GLU A 140 8.86 7.75 15.44
N MET A 141 9.66 8.07 16.45
CA MET A 141 10.07 9.43 16.77
C MET A 141 11.54 9.46 17.19
N PHE A 142 12.26 10.49 16.78
CA PHE A 142 13.64 10.69 17.17
C PHE A 142 14.02 12.16 17.32
N SER A 143 15.02 12.39 18.16
CA SER A 143 15.69 13.66 18.40
C SER A 143 17.15 13.36 18.71
N VAL A 144 18.03 13.45 17.72
CA VAL A 144 19.38 12.88 17.76
C VAL A 144 20.42 13.85 17.21
N ASN A 145 21.58 13.91 17.86
CA ASN A 145 22.74 14.69 17.39
C ASN A 145 23.60 13.91 16.40
N GLU A 146 23.62 12.59 16.52
CA GLU A 146 24.27 11.67 15.59
C GLU A 146 23.30 10.53 15.27
N LEU A 147 23.23 10.15 13.99
CA LEU A 147 22.40 9.04 13.52
C LEU A 147 23.08 8.37 12.34
N GLU A 148 23.16 7.04 12.36
CA GLU A 148 23.33 6.22 11.17
C GLU A 148 22.14 5.27 11.13
N GLN A 149 21.36 5.28 10.05
CA GLN A 149 20.11 4.55 9.95
C GLN A 149 19.98 3.86 8.60
N ASP A 150 19.60 2.58 8.63
CA ASP A 150 19.07 1.82 7.50
C ASP A 150 17.67 1.33 7.88
N GLN A 151 16.66 1.84 7.19
CA GLN A 151 15.27 1.61 7.49
C GLN A 151 14.49 1.23 6.25
N THR A 152 13.56 0.29 6.42
CA THR A 152 12.59 -0.10 5.40
C THR A 152 11.19 -0.10 6.01
N ALA A 153 10.30 0.73 5.49
CA ALA A 153 8.88 0.74 5.84
C ALA A 153 8.05 0.14 4.69
N PHE A 154 7.04 -0.65 5.02
CA PHE A 154 6.21 -1.30 4.01
C PHE A 154 4.77 -1.46 4.47
N PHE A 155 3.86 -1.35 3.50
CA PHE A 155 2.43 -1.51 3.74
C PHE A 155 1.72 -2.13 2.55
N VAL A 156 0.76 -3.01 2.84
CA VAL A 156 -0.11 -3.68 1.87
C VAL A 156 -1.50 -3.82 2.46
N SER A 157 -2.53 -3.45 1.70
CA SER A 157 -3.92 -3.58 2.10
C SER A 157 -4.79 -4.16 0.98
N THR A 158 -4.36 -4.06 -0.28
CA THR A 158 -5.10 -4.59 -1.42
C THR A 158 -4.70 -6.01 -1.77
N THR A 159 -5.66 -6.81 -2.20
CA THR A 159 -5.43 -8.12 -2.83
C THR A 159 -4.82 -7.97 -4.23
N PRO A 160 -4.28 -9.06 -4.83
CA PRO A 160 -3.82 -9.02 -6.21
C PRO A 160 -4.92 -8.53 -7.16
N ASN A 161 -4.55 -7.63 -8.07
CA ASN A 161 -5.43 -7.15 -9.14
C ASN A 161 -5.39 -8.11 -10.35
N GLN A 162 -4.33 -8.91 -10.47
CA GLN A 162 -4.27 -10.00 -11.43
C GLN A 162 -3.92 -11.31 -10.72
N PRO A 163 -4.88 -11.92 -9.98
CA PRO A 163 -4.65 -13.18 -9.30
C PRO A 163 -4.23 -14.27 -10.30
N ALA A 164 -3.51 -15.27 -9.81
CA ALA A 164 -3.20 -16.46 -10.58
C ALA A 164 -4.49 -17.18 -11.05
N TYR A 165 -4.32 -18.08 -12.04
CA TYR A 165 -5.41 -18.94 -12.55
C TYR A 165 -6.58 -18.22 -13.26
N ASN A 166 -6.34 -17.03 -13.83
CA ASN A 166 -7.35 -16.23 -14.53
C ASN A 166 -8.61 -15.94 -13.69
N ILE A 167 -8.46 -15.90 -12.36
CA ILE A 167 -9.52 -15.52 -11.44
C ILE A 167 -9.77 -14.03 -11.60
N ARG A 168 -11.06 -13.64 -11.70
CA ARG A 168 -11.43 -12.23 -11.72
C ARG A 168 -11.26 -11.64 -10.31
N PRO A 169 -10.70 -10.42 -10.15
CA PRO A 169 -10.49 -9.81 -8.83
C PRO A 169 -11.76 -9.74 -7.98
N GLU A 170 -12.93 -9.58 -8.62
CA GLU A 170 -14.22 -9.48 -7.95
C GLU A 170 -14.67 -10.81 -7.33
N ASP A 171 -14.23 -11.93 -7.89
CA ASP A 171 -14.56 -13.27 -7.40
C ASP A 171 -13.62 -13.73 -6.26
N LEU A 172 -12.44 -13.08 -6.15
CA LEU A 172 -11.39 -13.47 -5.21
C LEU A 172 -11.85 -13.49 -3.74
N PRO A 173 -12.58 -12.48 -3.20
CA PRO A 173 -13.04 -12.51 -1.81
C PRO A 173 -13.93 -13.73 -1.50
N GLY A 174 -14.78 -14.12 -2.46
CA GLY A 174 -15.66 -15.28 -2.32
C GLY A 174 -14.88 -16.61 -2.30
N ILE A 175 -13.81 -16.69 -3.07
CA ILE A 175 -12.94 -17.87 -3.12
C ILE A 175 -12.05 -17.94 -1.87
N LEU A 176 -11.49 -16.81 -1.43
CA LEU A 176 -10.74 -16.71 -0.18
C LEU A 176 -11.58 -17.15 1.02
N LYS A 177 -12.84 -16.73 1.08
CA LYS A 177 -13.80 -17.18 2.12
C LYS A 177 -13.99 -18.70 2.13
N LYS A 178 -13.99 -19.36 0.96
CA LYS A 178 -14.09 -20.82 0.84
C LYS A 178 -12.79 -21.51 1.26
N ALA A 179 -11.63 -20.92 0.98
CA ALA A 179 -10.33 -21.43 1.43
C ALA A 179 -10.22 -21.43 2.97
N GLY A 180 -10.86 -20.45 3.63
CA GLY A 180 -11.02 -20.44 5.08
C GLY A 180 -9.66 -20.35 5.78
N ARG A 181 -9.33 -21.36 6.58
CA ARG A 181 -8.05 -21.41 7.33
C ARG A 181 -6.95 -22.18 6.61
N ASN A 182 -7.18 -22.66 5.38
CA ASN A 182 -6.15 -23.35 4.60
C ASN A 182 -5.13 -22.32 4.07
N THR A 183 -4.00 -22.20 4.76
CA THR A 183 -2.95 -21.21 4.47
C THR A 183 -2.38 -21.37 3.07
N ASP A 184 -2.14 -22.61 2.63
CA ASP A 184 -1.51 -22.89 1.34
C ASP A 184 -2.45 -22.50 0.18
N ALA A 185 -3.75 -22.78 0.35
CA ALA A 185 -4.76 -22.37 -0.61
C ALA A 185 -4.91 -20.85 -0.66
N VAL A 186 -4.86 -20.16 0.49
CA VAL A 186 -4.90 -18.70 0.57
C VAL A 186 -3.68 -18.09 -0.11
N GLU A 187 -2.48 -18.61 0.17
CA GLU A 187 -1.24 -18.13 -0.44
C GLU A 187 -1.25 -18.28 -1.96
N ALA A 188 -1.72 -19.41 -2.48
CA ALA A 188 -1.88 -19.63 -3.92
C ALA A 188 -2.85 -18.62 -4.57
N LEU A 189 -3.93 -18.25 -3.88
CA LEU A 189 -4.91 -17.25 -4.34
C LEU A 189 -4.37 -15.81 -4.23
N MET A 190 -3.51 -15.57 -3.25
CA MET A 190 -2.86 -14.29 -2.99
C MET A 190 -1.58 -14.09 -3.83
N THR A 191 -1.29 -15.01 -4.73
CA THR A 191 -0.18 -14.91 -5.69
C THR A 191 -0.68 -14.34 -7.01
N ASP A 192 0.02 -13.35 -7.56
CA ASP A 192 -0.29 -12.75 -8.86
C ASP A 192 0.01 -13.72 -10.02
N LYS A 193 -0.47 -13.41 -11.22
CA LYS A 193 -0.21 -14.20 -12.44
C LYS A 193 1.27 -14.42 -12.77
N ASN A 194 2.17 -13.62 -12.19
CA ASN A 194 3.61 -13.68 -12.40
C ASN A 194 4.33 -14.46 -11.27
N GLY A 195 3.59 -15.10 -10.37
CA GLY A 195 4.15 -15.86 -9.26
C GLY A 195 4.61 -15.00 -8.08
N ILE A 196 4.13 -13.75 -7.96
CA ILE A 196 4.51 -12.85 -6.86
C ILE A 196 3.45 -12.85 -5.78
N TYR A 197 3.88 -13.18 -4.57
CA TYR A 197 3.01 -13.20 -3.40
C TYR A 197 2.61 -11.79 -2.96
N ASN A 198 1.34 -11.63 -2.64
CA ASN A 198 0.78 -10.45 -2.01
C ASN A 198 0.40 -10.77 -0.56
N PRO A 199 1.08 -10.17 0.43
CA PRO A 199 0.84 -10.46 1.84
C PRO A 199 -0.33 -9.68 2.43
N ALA A 200 -1.26 -9.13 1.62
CA ALA A 200 -2.32 -8.18 1.96
C ALA A 200 -2.74 -8.11 3.43
N HIS A 201 -3.00 -6.88 3.90
CA HIS A 201 -3.16 -6.53 5.30
C HIS A 201 -1.88 -6.68 6.12
N LEU A 202 -0.82 -6.10 5.58
CA LEU A 202 0.51 -6.06 6.15
C LEU A 202 0.92 -4.61 6.42
N VAL A 203 1.44 -4.35 7.61
CA VAL A 203 2.13 -3.10 7.96
C VAL A 203 3.42 -3.47 8.66
N GLY A 204 4.53 -2.83 8.31
CA GLY A 204 5.77 -3.07 9.02
C GLY A 204 6.84 -2.00 8.85
N LEU A 205 7.78 -2.05 9.79
CA LEU A 205 8.96 -1.21 9.89
C LEU A 205 10.14 -2.08 10.30
N GLU A 206 11.16 -2.14 9.46
CA GLU A 206 12.50 -2.68 9.74
C GLU A 206 13.44 -1.51 9.95
N THR A 207 14.20 -1.49 11.04
CA THR A 207 15.16 -0.43 11.33
C THR A 207 16.42 -1.00 11.94
N LYS A 208 17.56 -0.60 11.42
CA LYS A 208 18.90 -0.82 11.99
C LYS A 208 19.56 0.54 12.11
N GLN A 209 20.00 0.90 13.29
CA GLN A 209 20.55 2.23 13.51
C GLN A 209 21.50 2.30 14.68
N SER A 210 22.42 3.25 14.62
CA SER A 210 23.18 3.76 15.75
C SER A 210 22.82 5.23 15.94
N PHE A 211 22.69 5.68 17.19
CA PHE A 211 22.33 7.07 17.45
C PHE A 211 22.87 7.58 18.78
N ASN A 212 23.06 8.90 18.84
CA ASN A 212 23.30 9.66 20.06
C ASN A 212 22.17 10.67 20.26
N GLY A 213 21.31 10.40 21.24
CA GLY A 213 20.12 11.21 21.52
C GLY A 213 18.95 10.34 21.97
N THR A 214 17.74 10.72 21.59
CA THR A 214 16.52 9.99 21.91
C THR A 214 15.89 9.39 20.66
N TRP A 215 15.55 8.11 20.72
CA TRP A 215 14.76 7.42 19.70
C TRP A 215 13.73 6.52 20.37
N GLY A 216 12.55 6.42 19.77
CA GLY A 216 11.48 5.58 20.28
C GLY A 216 10.48 5.18 19.23
N THR A 217 9.70 4.15 19.56
CA THR A 217 8.63 3.63 18.72
C THR A 217 7.40 3.30 19.54
N ASP A 218 6.24 3.60 18.97
CA ASP A 218 4.92 3.24 19.48
C ASP A 218 4.21 2.40 18.43
N ALA A 219 3.84 1.18 18.79
CA ALA A 219 3.13 0.26 17.91
C ALA A 219 1.85 -0.22 18.56
N THR A 220 0.72 -0.03 17.89
CA THR A 220 -0.59 -0.44 18.39
C THR A 220 -1.37 -1.22 17.33
N TRP A 221 -2.14 -2.22 17.77
CA TRP A 221 -3.11 -2.91 16.92
C TRP A 221 -4.39 -3.13 17.69
N HIS A 222 -5.42 -2.37 17.32
CA HIS A 222 -6.69 -2.38 18.02
C HIS A 222 -7.81 -2.97 17.15
N ARG A 223 -8.56 -3.90 17.73
CA ARG A 223 -9.86 -4.37 17.23
C ARG A 223 -10.88 -4.35 18.35
N ILE A 224 -11.96 -3.60 18.12
CA ILE A 224 -12.96 -3.15 19.09
C ILE A 224 -13.52 -4.27 20.01
N PHE A 225 -13.51 -5.54 19.59
CA PHE A 225 -14.01 -6.67 20.39
C PHE A 225 -13.09 -7.89 20.49
N TYR A 226 -11.88 -7.84 19.93
CA TYR A 226 -11.10 -9.06 19.70
C TYR A 226 -9.66 -8.99 20.15
N LYS A 227 -9.02 -7.81 20.06
CA LYS A 227 -7.57 -7.71 20.22
C LYS A 227 -7.16 -6.29 20.55
N ASP A 228 -6.22 -6.15 21.47
CA ASP A 228 -5.47 -4.92 21.68
C ASP A 228 -3.99 -5.32 21.88
N VAL A 229 -3.12 -4.83 21.00
CA VAL A 229 -1.66 -4.97 21.12
C VAL A 229 -1.10 -3.58 21.26
N LYS A 230 -0.23 -3.37 22.26
CA LYS A 230 0.48 -2.10 22.49
C LYS A 230 1.92 -2.42 22.84
N ALA A 231 2.85 -1.83 22.12
CA ALA A 231 4.27 -1.89 22.39
C ALA A 231 4.84 -0.45 22.34
N HIS A 232 5.52 -0.05 23.40
CA HIS A 232 6.15 1.25 23.53
C HIS A 232 7.60 1.03 23.96
N GLU A 233 8.52 1.65 23.24
CA GLU A 233 9.95 1.64 23.57
C GLU A 233 10.54 3.02 23.32
N MET A 234 11.41 3.46 24.23
CA MET A 234 12.15 4.72 24.12
C MET A 234 13.52 4.53 24.74
N PHE A 235 14.55 5.01 24.05
CA PHE A 235 15.95 4.92 24.43
C PHE A 235 16.57 6.32 24.35
N THR A 236 17.35 6.69 25.36
CA THR A 236 18.02 8.01 25.42
C THR A 236 19.47 7.85 25.85
N GLY A 237 20.40 8.23 24.98
CA GLY A 237 21.84 8.07 25.16
C GLY A 237 22.51 7.66 23.86
N VAL A 238 23.60 6.91 23.97
CA VAL A 238 24.31 6.32 22.82
C VAL A 238 23.91 4.85 22.71
N PHE A 239 23.20 4.49 21.66
CA PHE A 239 22.68 3.15 21.46
C PHE A 239 22.85 2.68 20.02
N GLU A 240 22.93 1.37 19.88
CA GLU A 240 22.68 0.66 18.63
C GLU A 240 21.38 -0.12 18.80
N ALA A 241 20.48 -0.02 17.82
CA ALA A 241 19.18 -0.66 17.85
C ALA A 241 18.91 -1.35 16.50
N GLU A 242 18.52 -2.62 16.57
CA GLU A 242 17.95 -3.37 15.45
C GLU A 242 16.53 -3.78 15.86
N LYS A 243 15.55 -3.36 15.07
CA LYS A 243 14.13 -3.57 15.37
C LYS A 243 13.33 -3.95 14.13
N LEU A 244 12.43 -4.91 14.31
CA LEU A 244 11.38 -5.26 13.37
C LEU A 244 10.03 -5.13 14.09
N ILE A 245 9.15 -4.28 13.56
CA ILE A 245 7.75 -4.20 13.96
C ILE A 245 6.91 -4.62 12.76
N LYS A 246 6.05 -5.62 12.93
CA LYS A 246 5.22 -6.14 11.84
C LYS A 246 3.85 -6.56 12.37
N PHE A 247 2.81 -6.00 11.77
CA PHE A 247 1.42 -6.43 11.95
C PHE A 247 0.93 -7.05 10.65
N HIS A 248 0.41 -8.27 10.74
CA HIS A 248 -0.09 -9.00 9.59
C HIS A 248 -1.40 -9.69 9.94
N GLU A 249 -2.39 -9.49 9.10
CA GLU A 249 -3.69 -10.15 9.16
C GLU A 249 -3.90 -11.05 7.95
N ASN A 250 -4.55 -12.18 8.16
CA ASN A 250 -4.94 -13.06 7.08
C ASN A 250 -6.03 -12.38 6.22
N PRO A 251 -5.88 -12.28 4.87
CA PRO A 251 -6.87 -11.66 3.98
C PRO A 251 -8.20 -12.42 3.85
N VAL A 252 -8.35 -13.57 4.49
CA VAL A 252 -9.63 -14.28 4.53
C VAL A 252 -10.60 -13.57 5.48
N PRO A 253 -11.78 -13.14 5.00
CA PRO A 253 -12.79 -12.53 5.85
C PRO A 253 -13.17 -13.47 7.00
N GLU A 254 -13.14 -12.97 8.24
CA GLU A 254 -13.58 -13.74 9.40
C GLU A 254 -15.05 -14.15 9.25
N ARG A 255 -15.38 -15.39 9.60
CA ARG A 255 -16.78 -15.80 9.76
C ARG A 255 -17.30 -15.12 11.02
N ILE A 256 -18.15 -14.11 10.85
CA ILE A 256 -18.95 -13.56 11.94
C ILE A 256 -20.03 -14.59 12.25
N PRO A 257 -19.95 -15.32 13.38
CA PRO A 257 -21.03 -16.22 13.74
C PRO A 257 -22.29 -15.39 13.98
N VAL A 258 -23.39 -15.71 13.31
CA VAL A 258 -24.65 -15.03 13.62
C VAL A 258 -25.09 -15.44 15.04
N PRO A 259 -25.67 -14.54 15.85
CA PRO A 259 -26.02 -14.85 17.24
C PRO A 259 -26.93 -16.08 17.40
N CYS A 260 -27.65 -16.47 16.34
CA CYS A 260 -28.55 -17.62 16.32
C CYS A 260 -28.02 -18.79 15.46
N GLU A 261 -26.74 -18.80 15.08
CA GLU A 261 -26.17 -19.88 14.26
C GLU A 261 -26.07 -21.17 15.08
N GLY A 262 -26.89 -22.18 14.74
CA GLY A 262 -26.96 -23.45 15.48
C GLY A 262 -28.07 -23.53 16.54
N ILE A 263 -28.93 -22.52 16.62
CA ILE A 263 -30.22 -22.62 17.31
C ILE A 263 -31.25 -22.98 16.24
N ASP A 264 -31.77 -24.22 16.27
CA ASP A 264 -32.99 -24.56 15.54
C ASP A 264 -34.14 -23.73 16.13
N CYS A 265 -34.59 -22.72 15.38
CA CYS A 265 -35.80 -21.95 15.69
C CYS A 265 -37.04 -22.69 15.20
#